data_AF-A0A7W7Q4C2-F1
#
_entry.id   AF-A0A7W7Q4C2-F1
#
_cell.length_a   1.000
_cell.length_b   1.000
_cell.length_c   1.000
_cell.angle_alpha   90.00
_cell.angle_beta   90.00
_cell.angle_gamma   90.00
#
_symmetry.space_group_name_H-M   'P 1'
#
loop_
_entity.id
_entity.type
_entity.pdbx_description
1 polymer ?
#
loop_
_entity_poly.entity_id
_entity_poly.type
_entity_poly.pdbx_seq_one_letter_code
_entity_poly.pdbx_strand_id
1 'polypeptide(L)'
;MGKQVRWRAWLGMGDESHLSQIDVAEFASCAAARAWVERRLSAVWARPGLAVFGSVDRGVYLDETPGAAAHWTLDPHWAGMDADVVDGQVRWHRPGTRCD
;
A
#
# COMPACT_ATOMS: atom_id res chain seq x y z
N MET A 1 -13.26 16.54 -17.87
CA MET A 1 -12.39 15.39 -17.53
C MET A 1 -12.12 15.45 -16.04
N GLY A 2 -12.59 14.47 -15.28
CA GLY A 2 -12.39 14.41 -13.83
C GLY A 2 -11.03 13.79 -13.50
N LYS A 3 -10.36 14.32 -12.47
CA LYS A 3 -9.21 13.66 -11.84
C LYS A 3 -9.65 13.26 -10.44
N GLN A 4 -9.80 11.96 -10.19
CA GLN A 4 -10.17 11.48 -8.86
C GLN A 4 -8.93 10.97 -8.14
N VAL A 5 -8.51 11.70 -7.10
CA VAL A 5 -7.42 11.26 -6.21
C VAL A 5 -7.91 10.11 -5.33
N ARG A 6 -7.15 9.02 -5.29
CA ARG A 6 -7.38 7.85 -4.44
C ARG A 6 -6.11 7.42 -3.74
N TRP A 7 -6.28 6.80 -2.58
CA TRP A 7 -5.22 6.21 -1.79
C TRP A 7 -5.36 4.70 -1.87
N ARG A 8 -4.33 4.01 -2.36
CA ARG A 8 -4.32 2.56 -2.48
C ARG A 8 -3.50 1.99 -1.33
N ALA A 9 -4.13 1.19 -0.49
CA ALA A 9 -3.47 0.40 0.53
C ALA A 9 -3.23 -1.01 0.01
N TRP A 10 -2.06 -1.57 0.27
CA TRP A 10 -1.65 -2.91 -0.14
C TRP A 10 -1.08 -3.64 1.07
N LEU A 11 -1.35 -4.94 1.14
CA LEU A 11 -0.65 -5.87 2.00
C LEU A 11 0.12 -6.84 1.13
N GLY A 12 1.39 -7.03 1.47
CA GLY A 12 2.24 -8.02 0.86
C GLY A 12 2.85 -8.94 1.91
N MET A 13 3.25 -10.11 1.45
CA MET A 13 4.12 -11.00 2.21
C MET A 13 5.28 -11.42 1.33
N GLY A 14 6.40 -11.70 1.95
CA GLY A 14 7.53 -12.20 1.21
C GLY A 14 8.75 -12.49 2.06
N ASP A 15 9.73 -13.05 1.38
CA ASP A 15 11.10 -13.23 1.85
C ASP A 15 12.05 -12.45 0.91
N GLU A 16 13.35 -12.69 1.04
CA GLU A 16 14.38 -12.04 0.21
C GLU A 16 14.27 -12.38 -1.28
N SER A 17 13.59 -13.48 -1.64
CA SER A 17 13.52 -14.00 -3.00
C SER A 17 12.15 -13.79 -3.66
N HIS A 18 11.08 -13.63 -2.88
CA HIS A 18 9.72 -13.59 -3.37
C HIS A 18 8.85 -12.60 -2.60
N LEU A 19 8.21 -11.68 -3.32
CA LEU A 19 7.14 -10.81 -2.81
C LEU A 19 5.82 -11.19 -3.45
N SER A 20 4.77 -11.32 -2.65
CA SER A 20 3.40 -11.62 -3.09
C SER A 20 2.41 -10.63 -2.50
N GLN A 21 1.52 -10.09 -3.32
CA GLN A 21 0.41 -9.27 -2.86
C GLN A 21 -0.68 -10.16 -2.25
N ILE A 22 -1.09 -9.84 -1.03
CA ILE A 22 -2.16 -10.55 -0.30
C ILE A 22 -3.50 -9.85 -0.49
N ASP A 23 -3.53 -8.52 -0.31
CA ASP A 23 -4.77 -7.74 -0.32
C ASP A 23 -4.50 -6.32 -0.84
N VAL A 24 -5.51 -5.69 -1.42
CA VAL A 24 -5.48 -4.31 -1.89
C VAL A 24 -6.84 -3.66 -1.72
N ALA A 25 -6.84 -2.42 -1.24
CA ALA A 25 -8.06 -1.64 -1.12
C ALA A 25 -7.81 -0.16 -1.41
N GLU A 26 -8.86 0.54 -1.80
CA GLU A 26 -8.80 1.95 -2.16
C GLU A 26 -9.64 2.83 -1.25
N PHE A 27 -9.12 4.03 -0.98
CA PHE A 27 -9.68 4.96 -0.01
C PHE A 27 -9.71 6.38 -0.56
N ALA A 28 -10.64 7.17 -0.03
CA ALA A 28 -10.69 8.60 -0.30
C ALA A 28 -9.60 9.38 0.45
N SER A 29 -9.02 8.83 1.52
CA SER A 29 -8.02 9.52 2.35
C SER A 29 -6.87 8.62 2.77
N CYS A 30 -5.70 9.25 2.96
CA CYS A 30 -4.49 8.61 3.48
C CYS A 30 -4.72 7.96 4.84
N ALA A 31 -5.41 8.66 5.74
CA ALA A 31 -5.68 8.16 7.10
C ALA A 31 -6.51 6.88 7.09
N ALA A 32 -7.52 6.77 6.20
CA ALA A 32 -8.31 5.56 6.07
C ALA A 32 -7.50 4.39 5.50
N ALA A 33 -6.64 4.65 4.51
CA ALA A 33 -5.71 3.67 3.95
C ALA A 33 -4.73 3.15 5.02
N ARG A 34 -4.13 4.05 5.81
CA ARG A 34 -3.23 3.68 6.91
C ARG A 34 -3.92 2.85 7.98
N ALA A 35 -5.09 3.28 8.44
CA ALA A 35 -5.86 2.55 9.44
C ALA A 35 -6.27 1.16 8.93
N TRP A 36 -6.50 1.01 7.63
CA TRP A 36 -6.78 -0.28 7.01
C TRP A 36 -5.55 -1.21 7.04
N VAL A 37 -4.35 -0.67 6.75
CA VAL A 37 -3.09 -1.42 6.82
C VAL A 37 -2.80 -1.84 8.26
N GLU A 38 -2.87 -0.91 9.21
CA GLU A 38 -2.58 -1.16 10.63
C GLU A 38 -3.44 -2.29 11.20
N ARG A 39 -4.76 -2.25 10.93
CA ARG A 39 -5.69 -3.29 11.38
C ARG A 39 -5.33 -4.67 10.82
N ARG A 40 -4.94 -4.73 9.55
CA ARG A 40 -4.61 -6.00 8.89
C ARG A 40 -3.26 -6.54 9.32
N LEU A 41 -2.23 -5.71 9.37
CA LEU A 41 -0.91 -6.11 9.85
C LEU A 41 -0.98 -6.63 11.30
N SER A 42 -1.79 -5.99 12.15
CA SER A 42 -1.99 -6.45 13.53
C SER A 42 -2.76 -7.78 13.62
N ALA A 43 -3.60 -8.09 12.64
CA ALA A 43 -4.40 -9.31 12.60
C ALA A 43 -3.68 -10.48 11.91
N VAL A 44 -2.73 -10.20 11.02
CA VAL A 44 -1.92 -11.22 10.38
C VAL A 44 -0.87 -11.69 11.38
N TRP A 45 -1.09 -12.86 11.97
CA TRP A 45 -0.05 -13.55 12.73
C TRP A 45 1.13 -13.83 11.81
N ALA A 46 2.27 -13.18 12.10
CA ALA A 46 3.54 -13.44 11.42
C ALA A 46 3.82 -14.95 11.46
N ARG A 47 3.72 -15.61 10.30
CA ARG A 47 4.17 -16.99 10.18
C ARG A 47 5.70 -16.96 10.27
N PRO A 48 6.33 -17.86 11.05
CA PRO A 48 7.78 -17.94 11.10
C PRO A 48 8.36 -18.05 9.68
N GLY A 49 9.29 -17.15 9.35
CA GLY A 49 9.98 -17.14 8.05
C GLY A 49 9.33 -16.31 6.93
N LEU A 50 8.20 -15.62 7.18
CA LEU A 50 7.58 -14.74 6.19
C LEU A 50 7.41 -13.33 6.76
N ALA A 51 8.03 -12.34 6.12
CA ALA A 51 7.82 -10.94 6.44
C ALA A 51 6.48 -10.49 5.84
N VAL A 52 5.66 -9.83 6.65
CA VAL A 52 4.42 -9.21 6.19
C VAL A 52 4.59 -7.71 6.26
N PHE A 53 4.29 -7.05 5.17
CA PHE A 53 4.39 -5.61 5.04
C PHE A 53 3.07 -5.06 4.50
N GLY A 54 2.80 -3.81 4.84
CA GLY A 54 1.75 -3.03 4.25
C GLY A 54 2.35 -1.80 3.62
N SER A 55 1.63 -1.18 2.70
CA SER A 55 2.03 0.11 2.21
C SER A 55 0.82 0.88 1.70
N VAL A 56 1.03 2.17 1.46
CA VAL A 56 0.01 3.13 1.06
C VAL A 56 0.60 4.02 -0.02
N ASP A 57 -0.06 4.03 -1.17
CA ASP A 57 0.28 4.86 -2.31
C ASP A 57 -0.83 5.86 -2.60
N ARG A 58 -0.44 7.02 -3.14
CA ARG A 58 -1.36 8.00 -3.69
C ARG A 58 -1.36 7.88 -5.20
N GLY A 59 -2.53 7.84 -5.79
CA GLY A 59 -2.68 7.87 -7.24
C GLY A 59 -3.98 8.51 -7.66
N VAL A 60 -4.21 8.51 -8.96
CA VAL A 60 -5.31 9.22 -9.60
C VAL A 60 -5.95 8.33 -10.64
N TYR A 61 -7.27 8.36 -10.69
CA TYR A 61 -8.00 7.90 -11.87
C TYR A 61 -8.06 9.02 -12.89
N LEU A 62 -7.61 8.72 -14.11
CA LEU A 62 -7.70 9.60 -15.25
C LEU A 62 -8.81 9.09 -16.16
N ASP A 63 -9.85 9.91 -16.34
CA ASP A 63 -10.87 9.67 -17.36
C ASP A 63 -10.30 10.13 -18.72
N GLU A 64 -9.36 9.36 -19.27
CA GLU A 64 -8.63 9.75 -20.48
C GLU A 64 -9.49 9.61 -21.74
N THR A 65 -10.49 8.72 -21.75
CA THR A 65 -11.32 8.47 -22.93
C THR A 65 -12.76 8.09 -22.56
N PRO A 66 -13.78 8.73 -23.17
CA PRO A 66 -15.18 8.30 -23.01
C PRO A 66 -15.35 6.84 -23.43
N GLY A 67 -15.76 5.98 -22.51
CA GLY A 67 -15.97 4.54 -22.76
C GLY A 67 -14.79 3.63 -22.40
N ALA A 68 -13.62 4.18 -22.04
CA ALA A 68 -12.54 3.41 -21.43
C ALA A 68 -12.77 3.26 -19.91
N ALA A 69 -12.39 2.12 -19.35
CA ALA A 69 -12.34 1.96 -17.90
C ALA A 69 -11.28 2.91 -17.33
N ALA A 70 -11.62 3.65 -16.27
CA ALA A 70 -10.69 4.56 -15.63
C ALA A 70 -9.44 3.79 -15.16
N HIS A 71 -8.26 4.24 -15.60
CA HIS A 71 -6.99 3.65 -15.20
C HIS A 71 -6.44 4.40 -13.98
N TRP A 72 -5.98 3.65 -12.98
CA TRP A 72 -5.31 4.21 -11.82
C TRP A 72 -3.83 4.40 -12.13
N THR A 73 -3.33 5.62 -11.95
CA THR A 73 -1.93 5.97 -12.15
C THR A 73 -1.33 6.47 -10.83
N LEU A 74 -0.17 5.95 -10.46
CA LEU A 74 0.60 6.41 -9.28
C LEU A 74 0.94 7.91 -9.42
N ASP A 75 0.82 8.67 -8.33
CA ASP A 75 1.24 10.07 -8.31
C ASP A 75 2.77 10.14 -8.16
N PRO A 76 3.51 10.58 -9.20
CA PRO A 76 4.97 10.59 -9.16
C PRO A 76 5.55 11.62 -8.17
N HIS A 77 4.72 12.56 -7.69
CA HIS A 77 5.15 13.61 -6.76
C HIS A 77 4.92 13.23 -5.30
N TRP A 78 4.33 12.08 -5.03
CA TRP A 78 4.06 11.63 -3.67
C TRP A 78 4.82 10.33 -3.40
N ALA A 79 5.83 10.40 -2.53
CA ALA A 79 6.50 9.21 -2.05
C ALA A 79 5.52 8.40 -1.20
N GLY A 80 5.42 7.09 -1.51
CA GLY A 80 4.66 6.09 -0.77
C GLY A 80 4.86 6.13 0.75
N MET A 81 4.17 5.27 1.48
CA MET A 81 4.56 4.92 2.85
C MET A 81 4.46 3.42 3.02
N ASP A 82 5.53 2.82 3.53
CA ASP A 82 5.58 1.41 3.85
C ASP A 82 5.41 1.22 5.35
N ALA A 83 4.92 0.05 5.73
CA ALA A 83 4.70 -0.36 7.10
C ALA A 83 5.10 -1.80 7.30
N ASP A 84 5.92 -2.05 8.31
CA ASP A 84 6.28 -3.39 8.76
C ASP A 84 5.82 -3.60 10.20
N VAL A 85 5.77 -4.86 10.65
CA VAL A 85 5.54 -5.20 12.06
C VAL A 85 6.88 -5.47 12.72
N VAL A 86 7.26 -4.62 13.68
CA VAL A 86 8.49 -4.72 14.47
C VAL A 86 8.09 -4.84 15.93
N ASP A 87 8.52 -5.91 16.61
CA ASP A 87 8.19 -6.20 18.01
C ASP A 87 6.68 -6.15 18.31
N GLY A 88 5.87 -6.64 17.37
CA GLY A 88 4.40 -6.65 17.48
C GLY A 88 3.74 -5.28 17.27
N GLN A 89 4.50 -4.27 16.85
CA GLN A 89 4.00 -2.92 16.58
C GLN A 89 4.15 -2.56 15.10
N VAL A 90 3.13 -1.92 14.53
CA VAL A 90 3.19 -1.40 13.17
C VAL A 90 4.08 -0.16 13.13
N ARG A 91 5.13 -0.19 12.29
CA ARG A 91 6.08 0.91 12.11
C ARG A 91 6.00 1.41 10.69
N TRP A 92 5.65 2.68 10.54
CA TRP A 92 5.61 3.37 9.25
C TRP A 92 6.96 3.98 8.91
N HIS A 93 7.36 3.88 7.66
CA HIS A 93 8.54 4.53 7.11
C HIS A 93 8.28 5.00 5.67
N ARG A 94 9.11 5.93 5.20
CA ARG A 94 9.08 6.29 3.78
C ARG A 94 9.71 5.15 2.96
N PRO A 95 9.27 4.92 1.72
CA PRO A 95 9.97 4.10 0.75
C PRO A 95 11.31 4.77 0.49
N GLY A 96 12.33 4.22 1.10
CA GLY A 96 13.69 4.71 1.08
C GLY A 96 14.56 3.54 1.45
N THR A 97 15.09 2.88 0.42
CA THR A 97 16.11 1.83 0.48
C THR A 97 15.82 0.72 1.50
N ARG A 98 15.13 -0.35 1.06
CA ARG A 98 15.53 -1.70 1.50
C ARG A 98 16.92 -1.97 0.89
N CYS A 99 17.94 -1.38 1.51
CA CYS A 99 19.34 -1.83 1.50
C CYS A 99 19.59 -2.03 3.00
N ASP A 100 19.86 -3.22 3.51
CA ASP A 100 20.67 -4.32 2.99
C ASP A 100 20.00 -5.69 3.18
#